data_AF-A0A973YVI3-F1
#
_entry.id   AF-A0A973YVI3-F1
#
_cell.length_a   1.000
_cell.length_b   1.000
_cell.length_c   1.000
_cell.angle_alpha   90.00
_cell.angle_beta   90.00
_cell.angle_gamma   90.00
#
_symmetry.space_group_name_H-M   'P 1'
#
loop_
_entity.id
_entity.type
_entity.pdbx_description
1 polymer ?
#
loop_
_entity_poly.entity_id
_entity_poly.type
_entity_poly.pdbx_seq_one_letter_code
_entity_poly.pdbx_strand_id
1 'polypeptide(L)'
;MTLRIAAQELFDLQQKKLNLSWVAGQAGASRTLEAVDTVARRPSLCGYLNIIYPNKVQILGTEELSWLDGLDSRARWNVIEHMMSARPLALVISKEQRIPEDLREAAEESGTPLWVSPRRGHELLNHLQYHLARTLAPRVTLHGVFMEIYSIGVLITGESGSGKSELALELVTRGHRLVADDAPEFT
;
A
#
# COMPACT_ATOMS: atom_id res chain seq x y z
N MET A 1 -4.22 -14.60 -10.66
CA MET A 1 -4.74 -13.22 -10.73
C MET A 1 -3.71 -12.33 -10.06
N THR A 2 -3.19 -11.31 -10.75
CA THR A 2 -2.25 -10.36 -10.14
C THR A 2 -3.05 -9.47 -9.18
N LEU A 3 -2.64 -9.43 -7.91
CA LEU A 3 -3.25 -8.52 -6.93
C LEU A 3 -2.97 -7.08 -7.35
N ARG A 4 -3.98 -6.21 -7.25
CA ARG A 4 -3.86 -4.79 -7.61
C ARG A 4 -4.73 -3.93 -6.70
N ILE A 5 -4.38 -2.65 -6.59
CA ILE A 5 -5.18 -1.64 -5.90
C ILE A 5 -5.22 -0.36 -6.75
N ALA A 6 -6.41 0.22 -6.92
CA ALA A 6 -6.58 1.50 -7.61
C ALA A 6 -6.36 2.70 -6.67
N ALA A 7 -6.00 3.86 -7.21
CA ALA A 7 -5.86 5.09 -6.44
C ALA A 7 -7.16 5.47 -5.73
N GLN A 8 -8.31 5.37 -6.42
CA GLN A 8 -9.64 5.58 -5.83
C GLN A 8 -9.89 4.66 -4.64
N GLU A 9 -9.63 3.37 -4.81
CA GLU A 9 -9.83 2.36 -3.77
C GLU A 9 -8.94 2.63 -2.55
N LEU A 10 -7.66 2.93 -2.76
CA LEU A 10 -6.76 3.29 -1.67
C LEU A 10 -7.22 4.56 -0.94
N PHE A 11 -7.67 5.57 -1.69
CA PHE A 11 -8.20 6.79 -1.11
C PHE A 11 -9.41 6.50 -0.23
N ASP A 12 -10.43 5.80 -0.75
CA ASP A 12 -11.67 5.51 -0.03
C ASP A 12 -11.41 4.70 1.26
N LEU A 13 -10.52 3.71 1.19
CA LEU A 13 -10.16 2.89 2.35
C LEU A 13 -9.42 3.68 3.44
N GLN A 14 -8.62 4.69 3.07
CA GLN A 14 -7.79 5.44 4.00
C GLN A 14 -8.35 6.82 4.36
N GLN A 15 -9.36 7.32 3.65
CA GLN A 15 -9.88 8.69 3.76
C GLN A 15 -10.24 9.04 5.20
N LYS A 16 -11.10 8.24 5.83
CA LYS A 16 -11.58 8.49 7.19
C LYS A 16 -10.48 8.34 8.24
N LYS A 17 -9.55 7.40 8.04
CA LYS A 17 -8.49 7.11 9.01
C LYS A 17 -7.40 8.18 9.01
N LEU A 18 -7.04 8.64 7.82
CA LEU A 18 -5.97 9.59 7.60
C LEU A 18 -6.48 11.02 7.37
N ASN A 19 -7.79 11.25 7.40
CA ASN A 19 -8.43 12.53 7.05
C ASN A 19 -7.92 13.05 5.69
N LEU A 20 -8.01 12.22 4.66
CA LEU A 20 -7.53 12.59 3.33
C LEU A 20 -8.54 13.48 2.60
N SER A 21 -8.02 14.44 1.86
CA SER A 21 -8.76 15.25 0.89
C SER A 21 -8.09 15.13 -0.47
N TRP A 22 -8.87 14.89 -1.52
CA TRP A 22 -8.38 14.79 -2.89
C TRP A 22 -8.49 16.15 -3.57
N VAL A 23 -7.36 16.75 -3.90
CA VAL A 23 -7.30 18.17 -4.29
C VAL A 23 -6.97 18.40 -5.77
N ALA A 24 -6.34 17.43 -6.44
CA ALA A 24 -6.04 17.49 -7.88
C ALA A 24 -5.81 16.09 -8.46
N GLY A 25 -5.80 16.00 -9.79
CA GLY A 25 -5.47 14.80 -10.54
C GLY A 25 -6.51 13.69 -10.42
N GLN A 26 -7.80 14.05 -10.27
CA GLN A 26 -8.91 13.11 -10.17
C GLN A 26 -9.06 12.24 -11.42
N ALA A 27 -8.58 12.71 -12.58
CA ALA A 27 -8.48 11.90 -13.80
C ALA A 27 -7.66 10.61 -13.62
N GLY A 28 -6.76 10.58 -12.62
CA GLY A 28 -5.96 9.41 -12.24
C GLY A 28 -6.65 8.40 -11.33
N ALA A 29 -7.94 8.54 -11.04
CA ALA A 29 -8.64 7.69 -10.07
C ALA A 29 -8.53 6.18 -10.35
N SER A 30 -8.51 5.81 -11.63
CA SER A 30 -8.39 4.43 -12.10
C SER A 30 -6.95 3.92 -12.18
N ARG A 31 -5.94 4.74 -11.86
CA ARG A 31 -4.53 4.33 -11.85
C ARG A 31 -4.34 3.21 -10.85
N THR A 32 -3.70 2.12 -11.27
CA THR A 32 -3.50 0.93 -10.43
C THR A 32 -2.05 0.71 -10.08
N LEU A 33 -1.83 0.21 -8.87
CA LEU A 33 -0.59 -0.42 -8.46
C LEU A 33 -0.79 -1.93 -8.42
N GLU A 34 0.06 -2.66 -9.13
CA GLU A 34 0.03 -4.12 -9.19
C GLU A 34 1.09 -4.71 -8.26
N ALA A 35 0.78 -5.88 -7.69
CA ALA A 35 1.73 -6.67 -6.96
C ALA A 35 2.85 -7.11 -7.91
N VAL A 36 4.10 -6.92 -7.49
CA VAL A 36 5.26 -7.32 -8.26
C VAL A 36 5.83 -8.57 -7.62
N ASP A 37 6.03 -9.63 -8.40
CA ASP A 37 6.62 -10.90 -7.92
C ASP A 37 8.10 -10.79 -7.52
N THR A 38 8.72 -9.63 -7.71
CA THR A 38 10.13 -9.42 -7.38
C THR A 38 10.33 -8.97 -5.94
N VAL A 39 11.14 -9.74 -5.22
CA VAL A 39 11.69 -9.45 -3.88
C VAL A 39 12.58 -8.19 -3.85
N ALA A 40 12.64 -7.43 -4.96
CA ALA A 40 13.47 -6.24 -5.07
C ALA A 40 12.99 -5.17 -4.09
N ARG A 41 13.86 -4.78 -3.16
CA ARG A 41 13.58 -3.83 -2.06
C ARG A 41 13.27 -2.39 -2.52
N ARG A 42 13.23 -2.11 -3.83
CA ARG A 42 13.04 -0.76 -4.37
C ARG A 42 12.25 -0.74 -5.68
N PRO A 43 11.46 0.31 -5.92
CA PRO A 43 11.11 1.36 -4.95
C PRO A 43 10.10 0.87 -3.90
N SER A 44 10.01 1.56 -2.76
CA SER A 44 9.04 1.21 -1.72
C SER A 44 7.61 1.53 -2.16
N LEU A 45 6.63 0.82 -1.60
CA LEU A 45 5.21 1.06 -1.89
C LEU A 45 4.78 2.46 -1.43
N CYS A 46 5.31 2.91 -0.29
CA CYS A 46 5.13 4.27 0.22
C CYS A 46 6.43 4.78 0.84
N GLY A 47 6.70 6.07 0.70
CA GLY A 47 7.86 6.73 1.29
C GLY A 47 7.81 8.24 1.11
N TYR A 48 8.73 8.95 1.74
CA TYR A 48 8.96 10.37 1.44
C TYR A 48 9.47 10.54 0.00
N LEU A 49 9.54 11.79 -0.47
CA LEU A 49 10.04 12.11 -1.80
C LEU A 49 11.40 11.45 -2.09
N ASN A 50 11.46 10.65 -3.16
CA ASN A 50 12.69 10.05 -3.65
C ASN A 50 12.75 10.18 -5.17
N ILE A 51 13.68 10.99 -5.66
CA ILE A 51 13.79 11.29 -7.09
C ILE A 51 14.61 10.22 -7.83
N ILE A 52 15.50 9.51 -7.12
CA ILE A 52 16.37 8.48 -7.72
C ILE A 52 15.61 7.15 -7.89
N TYR A 53 14.85 6.77 -6.86
CA TYR A 53 13.99 5.58 -6.85
C TYR A 53 12.59 5.97 -6.37
N PRO A 54 11.72 6.53 -7.24
CA PRO A 54 10.41 7.03 -6.86
C PRO A 54 9.51 5.99 -6.21
N ASN A 55 9.06 6.29 -4.99
CA ASN A 55 8.10 5.46 -4.27
C ASN A 55 6.76 5.47 -5.00
N LYS A 56 6.00 4.36 -4.89
CA LYS A 56 4.70 4.25 -5.58
C LYS A 56 3.68 5.24 -5.04
N VAL A 57 3.70 5.49 -3.73
CA VAL A 57 3.04 6.64 -3.10
C VAL A 57 4.13 7.51 -2.47
N GLN A 58 4.21 8.78 -2.86
CA GLN A 58 5.20 9.71 -2.32
C GLN A 58 4.57 10.70 -1.34
N ILE A 59 5.18 10.85 -0.18
CA ILE A 59 4.78 11.81 0.85
C ILE A 59 5.67 13.04 0.73
N LEU A 60 5.04 14.21 0.67
CA LEU A 60 5.71 15.50 0.76
C LEU A 60 5.34 16.14 2.10
N GLY A 61 6.33 16.23 2.98
CA GLY A 61 6.27 16.94 4.23
C GLY A 61 6.85 18.33 4.13
N THR A 62 7.03 18.95 5.29
CA THR A 62 7.55 20.31 5.41
C THR A 62 8.96 20.42 4.84
N GLU A 63 9.74 19.36 4.99
CA GLU A 63 11.15 19.36 4.64
C GLU A 63 11.30 19.16 3.12
N GLU A 64 10.50 18.28 2.53
CA GLU A 64 10.47 18.08 1.08
C GLU A 64 9.94 19.31 0.34
N LEU A 65 8.89 19.96 0.85
CA LEU A 65 8.34 21.19 0.24
C LEU A 65 9.32 22.36 0.39
N SER A 66 9.93 22.54 1.56
CA SER A 66 10.94 23.59 1.77
C SER A 66 12.16 23.39 0.87
N TRP A 67 12.57 22.14 0.66
CA TRP A 67 13.63 21.81 -0.28
C TRP A 67 13.24 22.16 -1.72
N LEU A 68 12.03 21.82 -2.15
CA LEU A 68 11.51 22.21 -3.48
C LEU A 68 11.44 23.73 -3.65
N ASP A 69 11.10 24.48 -2.61
CA ASP A 69 11.01 25.94 -2.63
C ASP A 69 12.40 26.60 -2.68
N GLY A 70 13.45 25.90 -2.26
CA GLY A 70 14.84 26.36 -2.36
C GLY A 70 15.50 26.15 -3.72
N LEU A 71 14.84 25.47 -4.66
CA LEU A 71 15.35 25.23 -6.01
C LEU A 71 15.12 26.45 -6.91
N ASP A 72 16.01 26.66 -7.89
CA ASP A 72 15.73 27.59 -8.97
C ASP A 72 14.57 27.10 -9.85
N SER A 73 13.92 28.02 -10.57
CA SER A 73 12.71 27.71 -11.34
C SER A 73 12.89 26.56 -12.33
N ARG A 74 14.06 26.43 -12.96
CA ARG A 74 14.32 25.37 -13.94
C ARG A 74 14.54 24.04 -13.25
N ALA A 75 15.32 24.00 -12.18
CA ALA A 75 15.52 22.79 -11.40
C ALA A 75 14.20 22.29 -10.79
N ARG A 76 13.40 23.20 -10.23
CA ARG A 76 12.08 22.88 -9.67
C ARG A 76 11.14 22.27 -10.71
N TRP A 77 11.04 22.89 -11.88
CA TRP A 77 10.25 22.35 -12.99
C TRP A 77 10.66 20.92 -13.34
N ASN A 78 11.96 20.69 -13.55
CA ASN A 78 12.48 19.37 -13.89
C ASN A 78 12.16 18.31 -12.82
N VAL A 79 12.22 18.69 -11.53
CA VAL A 79 11.89 17.78 -10.44
C VAL A 79 10.40 17.44 -10.43
N ILE A 80 9.52 18.43 -10.57
CA ILE A 80 8.06 18.20 -10.61
C ILE A 80 7.70 17.34 -11.82
N GLU A 81 8.25 17.65 -13.00
CA GLU A 81 8.08 16.84 -14.21
C GLU A 81 8.56 15.40 -13.98
N HIS A 82 9.73 15.23 -13.36
CA HIS A 82 10.25 13.90 -13.04
C HIS A 82 9.32 13.14 -12.09
N MET A 83 8.78 13.80 -11.06
CA MET A 83 7.82 13.21 -10.13
C MET A 83 6.56 12.71 -10.85
N MET A 84 6.00 13.48 -11.79
CA MET A 84 4.82 13.08 -12.56
C MET A 84 5.14 11.97 -13.57
N SER A 85 6.31 12.05 -14.23
CA SER A 85 6.76 11.07 -15.22
C SER A 85 6.99 9.67 -14.61
N ALA A 86 7.33 9.61 -13.32
CA ALA A 86 7.45 8.37 -12.57
C ALA A 86 6.09 7.66 -12.35
N ARG A 87 4.97 8.31 -12.71
CA ARG A 87 3.59 7.81 -12.58
C ARG A 87 3.30 7.23 -11.20
N PRO A 88 3.46 8.00 -10.12
CA PRO A 88 3.10 7.54 -8.79
C PRO A 88 1.60 7.23 -8.75
N LEU A 89 1.23 6.26 -7.92
CA LEU A 89 -0.17 5.98 -7.59
C LEU A 89 -0.81 7.22 -6.97
N ALA A 90 -0.09 7.91 -6.07
CA ALA A 90 -0.50 9.17 -5.48
C ALA A 90 0.69 9.96 -4.92
N LEU A 91 0.53 11.28 -4.86
CA LEU A 91 1.31 12.19 -4.02
C LEU A 91 0.47 12.60 -2.81
N VAL A 92 1.09 12.67 -1.63
CA VAL A 92 0.38 13.00 -0.38
C VAL A 92 1.10 14.13 0.34
N ILE A 93 0.43 15.27 0.50
CA ILE A 93 0.92 16.39 1.30
C ILE A 93 0.53 16.16 2.77
N SER A 94 1.53 16.22 3.66
CA SER A 94 1.30 16.06 5.11
C SER A 94 1.11 17.38 5.83
N LYS A 95 0.53 17.33 7.04
CA LYS A 95 0.24 18.48 7.92
C LYS A 95 -0.59 19.60 7.28
N GLU A 96 -1.46 19.26 6.33
CA GLU A 96 -2.35 20.21 5.63
C GLU A 96 -1.63 21.43 5.06
N GLN A 97 -0.40 21.21 4.60
CA GLN A 97 0.42 22.28 4.07
C GLN A 97 -0.18 22.84 2.79
N ARG A 98 0.07 24.14 2.57
CA ARG A 98 -0.31 24.80 1.32
C ARG A 98 0.41 24.10 0.17
N ILE A 99 -0.39 23.65 -0.80
CA ILE A 99 0.12 23.01 -2.01
C ILE A 99 0.63 24.12 -2.94
N PRO A 100 1.90 24.05 -3.39
CA PRO A 100 2.38 24.93 -4.45
C PRO A 100 1.51 24.79 -5.72
N GLU A 101 1.19 25.91 -6.37
CA GLU A 101 0.28 25.91 -7.52
C GLU A 101 0.86 25.11 -8.70
N ASP A 102 2.16 25.22 -8.95
CA ASP A 102 2.84 24.46 -10.00
C ASP A 102 2.78 22.93 -9.80
N LEU A 103 2.89 22.47 -8.56
CA LEU A 103 2.70 21.06 -8.22
C LEU A 103 1.25 20.62 -8.43
N ARG A 104 0.27 21.49 -8.10
CA ARG A 104 -1.15 21.22 -8.27
C ARG A 104 -1.53 21.14 -9.76
N GLU A 105 -1.06 22.10 -10.56
CA GLU A 105 -1.26 22.13 -12.01
C GLU A 105 -0.64 20.90 -12.67
N ALA A 106 0.61 20.58 -12.36
CA ALA A 106 1.28 19.39 -12.90
C ALA A 106 0.57 18.08 -12.51
N ALA A 107 0.03 18.00 -11.29
CA ALA A 107 -0.77 16.86 -10.85
C ALA A 107 -2.09 16.75 -11.65
N GLU A 108 -2.76 17.88 -11.89
CA GLU A 108 -3.99 17.93 -12.69
C GLU A 108 -3.72 17.51 -14.15
N GLU A 109 -2.74 18.13 -14.80
CA GLU A 109 -2.38 17.87 -16.21
C GLU A 109 -1.94 16.42 -16.45
N SER A 110 -1.15 15.85 -15.54
CA SER A 110 -0.69 14.46 -15.64
C SER A 110 -1.73 13.43 -15.14
N GLY A 111 -2.87 13.90 -14.61
CA GLY A 111 -3.84 13.07 -13.91
C GLY A 111 -3.20 12.30 -12.76
N THR A 112 -2.23 12.88 -12.05
CA THR A 112 -1.59 12.25 -10.90
C THR A 112 -2.35 12.57 -9.63
N PRO A 113 -2.91 11.56 -8.93
CA PRO A 113 -3.67 11.80 -7.71
C PRO A 113 -2.85 12.58 -6.68
N LEU A 114 -3.37 13.73 -6.27
CA LEU A 114 -2.79 14.57 -5.24
C LEU A 114 -3.74 14.62 -4.05
N TRP A 115 -3.25 14.17 -2.90
CA TRP A 115 -3.99 14.13 -1.66
C TRP A 115 -3.35 15.03 -0.62
N VAL A 116 -4.17 15.54 0.29
CA VAL A 116 -3.72 16.29 1.47
C VAL A 116 -4.24 15.60 2.72
N SER A 117 -3.44 15.62 3.78
CA SER A 117 -3.84 15.17 5.10
C SER A 117 -3.30 16.10 6.18
N PRO A 118 -4.04 16.37 7.26
CA PRO A 118 -3.53 17.05 8.45
C PRO A 118 -2.56 16.18 9.28
N ARG A 119 -2.44 14.88 8.97
CA ARG A 119 -1.57 13.95 9.69
C ARG A 119 -0.09 14.21 9.42
N ARG A 120 0.76 13.79 10.35
CA ARG A 120 2.22 13.85 10.20
C ARG A 120 2.69 12.82 9.16
N GLY A 121 3.78 13.13 8.46
CA GLY A 121 4.34 12.26 7.41
C GLY A 121 4.59 10.81 7.85
N HIS A 122 5.08 10.58 9.08
CA HIS A 122 5.33 9.23 9.58
C HIS A 122 4.03 8.43 9.84
N GLU A 123 2.94 9.08 10.24
CA GLU A 123 1.63 8.42 10.40
C GLU A 123 1.10 7.97 9.03
N LEU A 124 1.20 8.86 8.02
CA LEU A 124 0.83 8.55 6.64
C LEU A 124 1.67 7.39 6.11
N LEU A 125 2.99 7.45 6.28
CA LEU A 125 3.92 6.42 5.85
C LEU A 125 3.56 5.07 6.46
N ASN A 126 3.43 5.00 7.78
CA ASN A 126 3.15 3.74 8.47
C ASN A 126 1.82 3.13 8.02
N HIS A 127 0.76 3.92 7.92
CA HIS A 127 -0.55 3.42 7.53
C HIS A 127 -0.61 3.00 6.05
N LEU A 128 -0.12 3.84 5.14
CA LEU A 128 -0.14 3.57 3.71
C LEU A 128 0.79 2.41 3.36
N GLN A 129 2.00 2.38 3.91
CA GLN A 129 2.95 1.27 3.70
C GLN A 129 2.38 -0.05 4.21
N TYR A 130 1.82 -0.08 5.43
CA TYR A 130 1.20 -1.28 5.98
C TYR A 130 0.02 -1.75 5.13
N HIS A 131 -0.87 -0.84 4.74
CA HIS A 131 -2.05 -1.19 3.97
C HIS A 131 -1.67 -1.71 2.58
N LEU A 132 -0.81 -1.00 1.86
CA LEU A 132 -0.33 -1.41 0.54
C LEU A 132 0.41 -2.75 0.60
N ALA A 133 1.28 -2.95 1.59
CA ALA A 133 1.98 -4.21 1.76
C ALA A 133 1.01 -5.37 1.96
N ARG A 134 0.00 -5.20 2.81
CA ARG A 134 -1.01 -6.24 3.07
C ARG A 134 -1.93 -6.49 1.87
N THR A 135 -2.33 -5.45 1.14
CA THR A 135 -3.21 -5.59 -0.03
C THR A 135 -2.51 -6.26 -1.21
N LEU A 136 -1.21 -5.98 -1.38
CA LEU A 136 -0.41 -6.48 -2.51
C LEU A 136 0.47 -7.67 -2.16
N ALA A 137 0.40 -8.17 -0.93
CA ALA A 137 1.21 -9.31 -0.52
C ALA A 137 0.75 -10.58 -1.26
N PRO A 138 1.70 -11.37 -1.81
CA PRO A 138 1.38 -12.61 -2.51
C PRO A 138 0.54 -13.54 -1.65
N ARG A 139 -0.51 -14.10 -2.23
CA ARG A 139 -1.36 -15.08 -1.54
C ARG A 139 -1.02 -16.48 -2.01
N VAL A 140 -0.89 -17.39 -1.07
CA VAL A 140 -0.74 -18.81 -1.35
C VAL A 140 -1.84 -19.59 -0.63
N THR A 141 -2.54 -20.42 -1.38
CA THR A 141 -3.48 -21.40 -0.82
C THR A 141 -2.72 -22.71 -0.68
N LEU A 142 -2.68 -23.24 0.54
CA LEU A 142 -2.08 -24.56 0.81
C LEU A 142 -3.21 -25.55 1.09
N HIS A 143 -3.09 -26.76 0.57
CA HIS A 143 -4.04 -27.82 0.91
C HIS A 143 -3.70 -28.41 2.28
N GLY A 144 -4.65 -28.39 3.21
CA GLY A 144 -4.46 -28.89 4.57
C GLY A 144 -5.44 -28.28 5.57
N VAL A 145 -5.31 -28.68 6.83
CA VAL A 145 -6.13 -28.14 7.93
C VAL A 145 -5.28 -27.22 8.80
N PHE A 146 -5.71 -25.97 8.96
CA PHE A 146 -5.02 -24.99 9.81
C PHE A 146 -5.75 -24.85 11.15
N MET A 147 -5.02 -24.99 12.25
CA MET A 147 -5.58 -25.03 13.61
C MET A 147 -4.75 -24.21 14.60
N GLU A 148 -5.38 -23.75 15.67
CA GLU A 148 -4.71 -23.22 16.86
C GLU A 148 -4.62 -24.30 17.94
N ILE A 149 -3.40 -24.70 18.28
CA ILE A 149 -3.09 -25.72 19.30
C ILE A 149 -2.14 -25.08 20.32
N TYR A 150 -2.56 -24.96 21.58
CA TYR A 150 -1.80 -24.26 22.63
C TYR A 150 -1.32 -22.85 22.22
N SER A 151 -2.18 -22.10 21.52
CA SER A 151 -1.88 -20.76 20.98
C SER A 151 -0.76 -20.72 19.94
N ILE A 152 -0.46 -21.87 19.31
CA ILE A 152 0.44 -22.00 18.17
C ILE A 152 -0.41 -22.33 16.94
N GLY A 153 -0.19 -21.62 15.84
CA GLY A 153 -0.78 -21.97 14.54
C GLY A 153 -0.09 -23.19 13.95
N VAL A 154 -0.83 -24.25 13.71
CA VAL A 154 -0.35 -25.52 13.15
C VAL A 154 -1.08 -25.82 11.85
N LEU A 155 -0.32 -26.00 10.75
CA LEU A 155 -0.85 -26.46 9.47
C LEU A 155 -0.60 -27.97 9.34
N ILE A 156 -1.67 -28.76 9.29
CA ILE A 156 -1.64 -30.20 9.09
C ILE A 156 -1.77 -30.47 7.59
N THR A 157 -0.68 -30.95 6.98
CA THR A 157 -0.63 -31.32 5.55
C THR A 157 -0.44 -32.84 5.38
N GLY A 158 -0.66 -33.33 4.16
CA GLY A 158 -0.60 -34.77 3.84
C GLY A 158 -1.44 -35.11 2.62
N GLU A 159 -1.29 -36.33 2.11
CA GLU A 159 -2.03 -36.84 0.96
C GLU A 159 -3.56 -36.82 1.18
N SER A 160 -4.33 -36.82 0.10
CA SER A 160 -5.79 -36.94 0.21
C SER A 160 -6.16 -38.28 0.85
N GLY A 161 -7.10 -38.27 1.81
CA GLY A 161 -7.48 -39.46 2.57
C GLY A 161 -6.50 -39.89 3.67
N SER A 162 -5.46 -39.11 3.97
CA SER A 162 -4.49 -39.44 5.03
C SER A 162 -4.99 -39.25 6.47
N GLY A 163 -6.29 -38.96 6.67
CA GLY A 163 -6.86 -38.75 8.00
C GLY A 163 -6.74 -37.32 8.56
N LYS A 164 -6.44 -36.30 7.72
CA LYS A 164 -6.20 -34.92 8.19
C LYS A 164 -7.41 -34.31 8.89
N SER A 165 -8.59 -34.44 8.28
CA SER A 165 -9.84 -33.88 8.78
C SER A 165 -10.31 -34.63 10.03
N GLU A 166 -10.07 -35.95 10.11
CA GLU A 166 -10.34 -36.79 11.27
C GLU A 166 -9.48 -36.38 12.47
N LEU A 167 -8.16 -36.22 12.25
CA LEU A 167 -7.25 -35.73 13.27
C LEU A 167 -7.64 -34.33 13.75
N ALA A 168 -8.00 -33.44 12.82
CA ALA A 168 -8.45 -32.10 13.15
C ALA A 168 -9.72 -32.11 14.00
N LEU A 169 -10.71 -32.94 13.65
CA LEU A 169 -11.93 -33.10 14.43
C LEU A 169 -11.64 -33.60 15.84
N GLU A 170 -10.73 -34.56 15.99
CA GLU A 170 -10.30 -35.09 17.29
C GLU A 170 -9.56 -34.04 18.14
N LEU A 171 -8.84 -33.11 17.51
CA LEU A 171 -8.21 -31.99 18.20
C LEU A 171 -9.23 -30.94 18.63
N VAL A 172 -10.27 -30.69 17.83
CA VAL A 172 -11.39 -29.81 18.22
C VAL A 172 -12.12 -30.36 19.45
N THR A 173 -12.39 -31.67 19.50
CA THR A 173 -13.05 -32.28 20.67
C THR A 173 -12.20 -32.21 21.94
N ARG A 174 -10.87 -32.07 21.82
CA ARG A 174 -9.94 -31.82 22.93
C ARG A 174 -9.80 -30.34 23.32
N GLY A 175 -10.56 -29.44 22.69
CA GLY A 175 -10.60 -28.02 23.03
C GLY A 175 -9.65 -27.14 22.22
N HIS A 176 -9.04 -27.66 21.15
CA HIS A 176 -8.29 -26.86 20.18
C HIS A 176 -9.23 -26.16 19.19
N ARG A 177 -8.74 -25.13 18.48
CA ARG A 177 -9.58 -24.32 17.59
C ARG A 177 -9.25 -24.60 16.14
N LEU A 178 -10.27 -24.91 15.34
CA LEU A 178 -10.14 -24.94 13.89
C LEU A 178 -10.08 -23.49 13.37
N VAL A 179 -9.10 -23.20 12.51
CA VAL A 179 -8.97 -21.90 11.84
C VAL A 179 -9.48 -21.99 10.40
N ALA A 180 -9.07 -23.02 9.66
CA ALA A 180 -9.53 -23.29 8.30
C ALA A 180 -9.37 -24.78 7.97
N ASP A 181 -10.24 -25.30 7.10
CA ASP A 181 -10.19 -26.66 6.57
C ASP A 181 -10.01 -26.62 5.05
N ASP A 182 -9.38 -27.66 4.51
CA ASP A 182 -9.07 -27.91 3.09
C ASP A 182 -8.12 -26.91 2.40
N ALA A 183 -8.42 -25.62 2.42
CA ALA A 183 -7.74 -24.62 1.60
C ALA A 183 -7.46 -23.30 2.35
N PRO A 184 -6.68 -23.30 3.45
CA PRO A 184 -6.21 -22.07 4.08
C PRO A 184 -5.41 -21.18 3.12
N GLU A 185 -5.71 -19.89 3.14
CA GLU A 185 -4.98 -18.84 2.41
C GLU A 185 -4.00 -18.12 3.34
N PHE A 186 -2.74 -17.98 2.89
CA PHE A 186 -1.66 -17.29 3.59
C PHE A 186 -1.19 -16.08 2.77
N THR A 187 -0.68 -15.06 3.45
CA THR A 187 -0.19 -13.77 2.91
C THR A 187 1.22 -13.49 3.39
#